data_AF-A0A851M6T0-F1
#
_entry.id   AF-A0A851M6T0-F1
#
_cell.length_a   1.000
_cell.length_b   1.000
_cell.length_c   1.000
_cell.angle_alpha   90.00
_cell.angle_beta   90.00
_cell.angle_gamma   90.00
#
_symmetry.space_group_name_H-M   'P 1'
#
loop_
_entity.id
_entity.type
_entity.pdbx_description
1 polymer ?
#
loop_
_entity_poly.entity_id
_entity_poly.type
_entity_poly.pdbx_seq_one_letter_code
_entity_poly.pdbx_strand_id
1 'polypeptide(L)'
;GYDALCMQPNSGAQGEYAGLLAIRHYHESRNEGHRDICLIPSSAHGTNPASAQMAGMEVVVVACDKNGNIDLADLRAKAEQTSDKLSCIMVTYPSTHG
;
A
#
# COMPACT_ATOMS: atom_id res chain seq x y z
N GLY A 1 -11.90 -11.19 9.26
CA GLY A 1 -11.52 -11.55 10.64
C GLY A 1 -10.43 -10.61 11.10
N TYR A 2 -10.82 -9.41 11.52
CA TYR A 2 -9.95 -8.40 12.14
C TYR A 2 -10.46 -8.17 13.57
N ASP A 3 -9.58 -7.74 14.49
CA ASP A 3 -9.94 -7.54 15.91
C ASP A 3 -10.84 -6.31 16.14
N ALA A 4 -10.74 -5.31 15.28
CA ALA A 4 -11.49 -4.07 15.37
C ALA A 4 -11.97 -3.57 13.99
N LEU A 5 -13.03 -2.75 14.01
CA LEU A 5 -13.65 -2.16 12.83
C LEU A 5 -13.86 -0.66 13.07
N CYS A 6 -13.66 0.14 12.02
CA CYS A 6 -13.98 1.56 12.01
C CYS A 6 -15.01 1.83 10.91
N MET A 7 -16.17 2.38 11.29
CA MET A 7 -17.26 2.71 10.37
C MET A 7 -17.24 4.17 9.90
N GLN A 8 -16.21 4.93 10.27
CA GLN A 8 -16.05 6.33 9.86
C GLN A 8 -15.78 6.49 8.35
N PRO A 9 -15.03 5.60 7.67
CA PRO A 9 -14.86 5.69 6.22
C PRO A 9 -16.18 5.41 5.47
N ASN A 10 -16.64 6.39 4.70
CA ASN A 10 -17.89 6.39 3.95
C ASN A 10 -17.75 5.97 2.47
N SER A 11 -16.54 5.63 2.03
CA SER A 11 -16.23 5.12 0.69
C SER A 11 -14.99 4.23 0.72
N GLY A 12 -14.80 3.40 -0.32
CA GLY A 12 -13.62 2.54 -0.44
C GLY A 12 -12.30 3.32 -0.41
N ALA A 13 -12.21 4.41 -1.18
CA ALA A 13 -11.02 5.28 -1.20
C ALA A 13 -10.76 5.95 0.16
N GLN A 14 -11.81 6.33 0.91
CA GLN A 14 -11.63 6.85 2.26
C GLN A 14 -11.16 5.74 3.23
N GLY A 15 -11.58 4.50 3.01
CA GLY A 15 -11.09 3.33 3.75
C GLY A 15 -9.60 3.07 3.51
N GLU A 16 -9.16 3.13 2.25
CA GLU A 16 -7.74 3.06 1.88
C GLU A 16 -6.94 4.15 2.60
N TYR A 17 -7.37 5.41 2.47
CA TYR A 17 -6.70 6.55 3.11
C TYR A 17 -6.63 6.40 4.63
N ALA A 18 -7.73 6.02 5.28
CA ALA A 18 -7.77 5.81 6.73
C ALA A 18 -6.84 4.67 7.16
N GLY A 19 -6.78 3.58 6.39
CA GLY A 19 -5.86 2.46 6.64
C GLY A 19 -4.39 2.88 6.52
N LEU A 20 -4.05 3.68 5.51
CA LEU A 20 -2.69 4.20 5.30
C LEU A 20 -2.27 5.15 6.43
N LEU A 21 -3.17 6.03 6.90
CA LEU A 21 -2.91 6.86 8.08
C LEU A 21 -2.69 6.01 9.34
N ALA A 22 -3.46 4.93 9.52
CA ALA A 22 -3.27 4.02 10.65
C ALA A 22 -1.89 3.34 10.60
N ILE A 23 -1.45 2.88 9.43
CA ILE A 23 -0.10 2.31 9.23
C ILE A 23 0.97 3.35 9.53
N ARG A 24 0.82 4.58 9.04
CA ARG A 24 1.75 5.67 9.29
C ARG A 24 1.89 5.97 10.78
N HIS A 25 0.78 6.17 11.49
CA HIS A 25 0.80 6.42 12.93
C HIS A 25 1.35 5.22 13.72
N TYR A 26 1.17 4.00 13.23
CA TYR A 26 1.80 2.82 13.82
C TYR A 26 3.32 2.86 13.69
N HIS A 27 3.88 3.25 12.53
CA HIS A 27 5.32 3.46 12.38
C HIS A 27 5.84 4.60 13.26
N GLU A 28 5.15 5.73 13.29
CA GLU A 28 5.48 6.87 14.17
C GLU A 28 5.51 6.46 15.65
N SER A 29 4.55 5.65 16.10
CA SER A 29 4.48 5.15 17.48
C SER A 29 5.68 4.29 17.91
N ARG A 30 6.40 3.72 16.94
CA ARG A 30 7.61 2.90 17.14
C ARG A 30 8.89 3.66 16.82
N ASN A 31 8.82 4.97 16.62
CA ASN A 31 9.91 5.84 16.16
C ASN A 31 10.44 5.49 14.75
N GLU A 32 9.62 4.84 13.93
CA GLU A 32 9.93 4.48 12.54
C GLU A 32 9.21 5.39 11.53
N GLY A 33 8.87 6.63 11.92
CA GLY A 33 8.12 7.58 11.07
C GLY A 33 8.80 7.97 9.75
N HIS A 34 10.07 7.58 9.56
CA HIS A 34 10.79 7.70 8.29
C HIS A 34 10.38 6.64 7.25
N ARG A 35 9.52 5.67 7.63
CA ARG A 35 8.97 4.66 6.74
C ARG A 35 7.73 5.19 6.01
N ASP A 36 7.94 5.76 4.83
CA ASP A 36 6.92 6.43 4.01
C ASP A 36 6.75 5.84 2.60
N ILE A 37 7.47 4.76 2.25
CA ILE A 37 7.34 4.13 0.93
C ILE A 37 6.17 3.14 0.90
N CYS A 38 5.27 3.32 -0.07
CA CYS A 38 4.16 2.44 -0.39
C CYS A 38 4.39 1.75 -1.73
N LEU A 39 4.50 0.42 -1.70
CA LEU A 39 4.58 -0.40 -2.91
C LEU A 39 3.18 -0.62 -3.49
N ILE A 40 2.99 -0.35 -4.78
CA ILE A 40 1.70 -0.50 -5.45
C ILE A 40 1.88 -1.24 -6.78
N PRO A 41 1.26 -2.43 -6.98
CA PRO A 41 1.28 -3.11 -8.26
C PRO A 41 0.70 -2.25 -9.39
N SER A 42 1.26 -2.33 -10.59
CA SER A 42 0.78 -1.58 -11.75
C SER A 42 -0.66 -1.95 -12.17
N SER A 43 -1.18 -3.10 -11.73
CA SER A 43 -2.56 -3.55 -11.95
C SER A 43 -3.57 -3.06 -10.90
N ALA A 44 -3.11 -2.28 -9.90
CA ALA A 44 -3.96 -1.76 -8.84
C ALA A 44 -5.00 -0.74 -9.36
N HIS A 45 -6.11 -0.60 -8.63
CA HIS A 45 -7.11 0.42 -8.91
C HIS A 45 -6.51 1.82 -8.72
N GLY A 46 -6.96 2.81 -9.51
CA GLY A 46 -6.40 4.16 -9.50
C GLY A 46 -6.57 4.91 -8.17
N THR A 47 -7.48 4.46 -7.29
CA THR A 47 -7.61 5.01 -5.93
C THR A 47 -6.39 4.70 -5.08
N ASN A 48 -5.74 3.54 -5.25
CA ASN A 48 -4.59 3.15 -4.44
C ASN A 48 -3.45 4.19 -4.46
N PRO A 49 -2.88 4.56 -5.62
CA PRO A 49 -1.83 5.57 -5.67
C PRO A 49 -2.33 6.95 -5.22
N ALA A 50 -3.59 7.31 -5.50
CA ALA A 50 -4.17 8.56 -5.05
C ALA A 50 -4.26 8.63 -3.51
N SER A 51 -4.76 7.57 -2.88
CA SER A 51 -4.86 7.43 -1.42
C SER A 51 -3.49 7.46 -0.74
N ALA A 52 -2.49 6.77 -1.30
CA ALA A 52 -1.11 6.81 -0.82
C ALA A 52 -0.51 8.21 -0.89
N GLN A 53 -0.70 8.91 -2.00
CA GLN A 53 -0.21 10.28 -2.14
C GLN A 53 -0.92 11.26 -1.21
N MET A 54 -2.24 11.12 -1.01
CA MET A 54 -2.97 11.89 0.01
C MET A 54 -2.46 11.64 1.42
N ALA A 55 -2.05 10.41 1.75
CA ALA A 55 -1.45 10.05 3.04
C ALA A 55 0.00 10.56 3.23
N GLY A 56 0.55 11.22 2.21
CA GLY A 56 1.92 11.74 2.22
C GLY A 56 2.98 10.65 2.05
N MET A 57 2.65 9.55 1.38
CA MET A 57 3.56 8.43 1.11
C MET A 57 4.21 8.56 -0.27
N GLU A 58 5.43 8.05 -0.40
CA GLU A 58 6.11 7.90 -1.69
C GLU A 58 5.63 6.60 -2.37
N VAL A 59 5.08 6.71 -3.57
CA VAL A 59 4.58 5.56 -4.32
C VAL A 59 5.68 4.96 -5.18
N VAL A 60 5.99 3.69 -4.95
CA VAL A 60 6.88 2.90 -5.80
C VAL A 60 6.05 1.82 -6.51
N VAL A 61 5.97 1.94 -7.84
CA VAL A 61 5.19 1.00 -8.65
C VAL A 61 5.90 -0.34 -8.73
N VAL A 62 5.19 -1.44 -8.52
CA VAL A 62 5.67 -2.82 -8.71
C VAL A 62 5.13 -3.35 -10.03
N ALA A 63 5.98 -4.03 -10.80
CA ALA A 63 5.62 -4.59 -12.09
C ALA A 63 4.60 -5.72 -11.95
N CYS A 64 3.82 -5.92 -12.99
CA CYS A 64 2.93 -7.06 -13.14
C CYS A 64 3.27 -7.84 -14.42
N ASP A 65 3.01 -9.14 -14.39
CA ASP A 65 3.09 -9.97 -15.59
C ASP A 65 1.94 -9.65 -16.57
N LYS A 66 1.96 -10.30 -17.73
CA LYS A 66 0.93 -10.11 -18.78
C LYS A 66 -0.47 -10.53 -18.35
N ASN A 67 -0.59 -11.32 -17.29
CA ASN A 67 -1.86 -11.80 -16.73
C ASN A 67 -2.31 -10.93 -15.55
N GLY A 68 -1.62 -9.82 -15.26
CA GLY A 68 -1.94 -8.90 -14.17
C GLY A 68 -1.48 -9.37 -12.79
N ASN A 69 -0.74 -10.47 -12.70
CA ASN A 69 -0.18 -10.94 -11.44
C ASN A 69 1.02 -10.06 -11.03
N ILE A 70 1.23 -9.92 -9.74
CA ILE A 70 2.38 -9.18 -9.21
C ILE A 70 3.67 -9.92 -9.59
N ASP A 71 4.62 -9.22 -10.19
CA ASP A 71 5.96 -9.75 -10.41
C ASP A 71 6.69 -9.83 -9.06
N LEU A 72 6.81 -11.06 -8.55
CA LEU A 72 7.44 -11.31 -7.25
C LEU A 72 8.95 -11.02 -7.24
N ALA A 73 9.62 -11.08 -8.39
CA ALA A 73 11.04 -10.75 -8.48
C ALA A 73 11.24 -9.24 -8.36
N ASP A 74 10.46 -8.46 -9.13
CA ASP A 74 10.48 -7.00 -9.05
C ASP A 74 9.99 -6.49 -7.69
N LEU A 75 8.97 -7.12 -7.11
CA LEU A 75 8.51 -6.83 -5.75
C LEU A 75 9.64 -6.98 -4.73
N ARG A 76 10.36 -8.11 -4.75
CA ARG A 76 11.47 -8.36 -3.83
C ARG A 76 12.59 -7.34 -4.03
N ALA A 77 12.98 -7.08 -5.28
CA ALA A 77 14.02 -6.12 -5.59
C ALA A 77 13.69 -4.71 -5.06
N LYS A 78 12.45 -4.25 -5.27
CA LYS A 78 11.99 -2.94 -4.77
C LYS A 78 11.88 -2.90 -3.25
N ALA A 79 11.38 -3.97 -2.64
CA ALA A 79 11.31 -4.07 -1.19
C ALA A 79 12.70 -4.06 -0.53
N GLU A 80 13.70 -4.71 -1.14
CA GLU A 80 15.09 -4.67 -0.67
C GLU A 80 15.70 -3.28 -0.83
N GLN A 81 15.56 -2.67 -2.02
CA GLN A 81 16.05 -1.31 -2.33
C GLN A 81 15.46 -0.23 -1.40
N THR A 82 14.22 -0.43 -0.95
CA THR A 82 13.48 0.53 -0.13
C THR A 82 13.36 0.10 1.33
N SER A 83 14.02 -0.99 1.74
CA SER A 83 13.80 -1.68 3.01
C SER A 83 13.85 -0.78 4.25
N ASP A 84 14.77 0.19 4.29
CA ASP A 84 14.89 1.14 5.41
C ASP A 84 13.69 2.10 5.52
N LYS A 85 13.04 2.43 4.40
CA LYS A 85 11.90 3.36 4.33
C LYS A 85 10.57 2.67 4.00
N LEU A 86 10.59 1.35 3.83
CA LEU A 86 9.42 0.58 3.42
C LEU A 86 8.36 0.65 4.52
N SER A 87 7.18 1.14 4.15
CA SER A 87 6.04 1.33 5.04
C SER A 87 4.99 0.25 4.86
N CYS A 88 4.53 0.04 3.63
CA CYS A 88 3.51 -0.95 3.30
C CYS A 88 3.49 -1.34 1.80
N ILE A 89 2.65 -2.32 1.49
CA ILE A 89 2.22 -2.66 0.14
C ILE A 89 0.69 -2.63 0.08
N MET A 90 0.12 -2.10 -1.00
CA MET A 90 -1.31 -2.20 -1.28
C MET A 90 -1.57 -3.33 -2.27
N VAL A 91 -2.33 -4.35 -1.85
CA VAL A 91 -2.66 -5.52 -2.67
C VAL A 91 -4.18 -5.68 -2.74
N THR A 92 -4.67 -6.03 -3.93
CA THR A 92 -6.06 -6.45 -4.14
C THR A 92 -6.09 -7.96 -4.33
N TYR A 93 -6.88 -8.67 -3.51
CA TYR A 93 -7.06 -10.12 -3.60
C TYR A 93 -8.55 -10.50 -3.55
N PRO A 94 -9.07 -11.34 -4.47
CA PRO A 94 -8.39 -11.86 -5.68
C PRO A 94 -7.93 -10.72 -6.59
N SER A 95 -6.98 -10.99 -7.47
CA SER A 95 -6.47 -9.96 -8.37
C SER A 95 -7.63 -9.39 -9.21
N THR A 96 -7.46 -8.19 -9.77
CA THR A 96 -8.46 -7.54 -10.62
C THR A 96 -8.83 -8.33 -11.88
N HIS A 97 -8.19 -9.48 -12.09
CA HIS A 97 -8.38 -10.38 -13.22
C HIS A 97 -9.23 -11.63 -12.88
N GLY A 98 -9.58 -11.86 -11.60
CA GLY A 98 -10.37 -13.01 -11.15
C GLY A 98 -9.50 -14.22 -10.81
#